data_AF-A0A7S8HGG0-F1
#
_entry.id   AF-A0A7S8HGG0-F1
#
_cell.length_a   1.000
_cell.length_b   1.000
_cell.length_c   1.000
_cell.angle_alpha   90.00
_cell.angle_beta   90.00
_cell.angle_gamma   90.00
#
_symmetry.space_group_name_H-M   'P 1'
#
loop_
_entity.id
_entity.type
_entity.pdbx_description
1 polymer ?
#
loop_
_entity_poly.entity_id
_entity_poly.type
_entity_poly.pdbx_seq_one_letter_code
_entity_poly.pdbx_strand_id
1 'polypeptide(L)'
;MKWDIFIQRQPLASEMFIKSYEKNRLAHAYLLEGAKGTGKLEAATLLIQGILCLQNNNLEPCFTCTNCVRIEHGNHPDVHIISPEGQSIKKDQIVFLQQEFHKAGVESNQKFYIIEHADRMTNSAANSLLKFLEEPHKGTMAFLLTEQLHRILPTILSRCQHIPFHLIPSHLLLDDLLQAGVHSSLAPLIAQLTNNVDKGVELSQNEWFAQARRIVLKLYEVLKKDPLIAMVSLQEDWMAHFKEKEQLEVGLDLLLLIYKDLFSVHVFGEHAELCYPDFRDKWTADVLQISLQAVTKKQEAVLESKKNIGSNMNTHLLMEQLVLNLQGSRPLYKVIGVRFKKAGKIYYFDPGDLVISLHDYVIVETVRGIEYGKVVIEEKWVDEHDVVLPLKKVTRIADTKDKLSVEENKSASKEAYEICCQKIDQHELDMKLVDVEYTFDRNKVIFYFTADGRVDFRDLVKDLASIFRTRIELRQIGVRDEAKMLGGIGPCGRMLCCSTFLGDFEPVSIKMAKDQNLSLNPSKISGLCGRLMCCLKYENDEYEEAKQLLPDIGEYVTTPQGKGKVVGLNILERLMQIDIPSIERVVEYSLEEMQGAKASSVQATE
;
A
#
# COMPACT_ATOMS: atom_id res chain seq x y z
N MET A 1 -29.14 19.75 11.94
CA MET A 1 -29.83 18.77 11.07
C MET A 1 -31.27 18.62 11.57
N LYS A 2 -32.29 18.63 10.70
CA LYS A 2 -33.70 18.39 11.12
C LYS A 2 -34.02 16.89 11.14
N TRP A 3 -35.07 16.49 11.87
CA TRP A 3 -35.48 15.09 12.03
C TRP A 3 -35.80 14.41 10.68
N ASP A 4 -36.55 15.08 9.81
CA ASP A 4 -36.88 14.56 8.46
C ASP A 4 -35.62 14.30 7.61
N ILE A 5 -34.63 15.18 7.71
CA ILE A 5 -33.35 15.07 6.99
C ILE A 5 -32.57 13.86 7.51
N PHE A 6 -32.61 13.59 8.82
CA PHE A 6 -31.99 12.40 9.39
C PHE A 6 -32.63 11.11 8.87
N ILE A 7 -33.97 11.04 8.82
CA ILE A 7 -34.70 9.88 8.28
C ILE A 7 -34.35 9.65 6.81
N GLN A 8 -34.33 10.72 6.00
CA GLN A 8 -34.01 10.62 4.58
C GLN A 8 -32.56 10.19 4.33
N ARG A 9 -31.60 10.74 5.10
CA ARG A 9 -30.17 10.47 4.89
C ARG A 9 -29.70 9.15 5.48
N GLN A 10 -30.32 8.70 6.57
CA GLN A 10 -29.94 7.47 7.27
C GLN A 10 -31.21 6.66 7.62
N PRO A 11 -31.92 6.11 6.62
CA PRO A 11 -33.20 5.42 6.83
C PRO A 11 -33.04 4.17 7.70
N LEU A 12 -31.98 3.39 7.49
CA LEU A 12 -31.72 2.18 8.28
C LEU A 12 -31.42 2.51 9.75
N ALA A 13 -30.56 3.51 9.99
CA ALA A 13 -30.21 3.92 11.35
C ALA A 13 -31.44 4.50 12.08
N SER A 14 -32.16 5.42 11.45
CA SER A 14 -33.36 6.04 12.03
C SER A 14 -34.44 5.01 12.36
N GLU A 15 -34.73 4.08 11.45
CA GLU A 15 -35.71 3.02 11.69
C GLU A 15 -35.30 2.09 12.84
N MET A 16 -34.02 1.72 12.95
CA MET A 16 -33.51 0.91 14.06
C MET A 16 -33.69 1.61 15.41
N PHE A 17 -33.42 2.92 15.48
CA PHE A 17 -33.58 3.68 16.71
C PHE A 17 -35.05 3.84 17.09
N ILE A 18 -35.92 4.21 16.15
CA ILE A 18 -37.36 4.36 16.38
C ILE A 18 -37.96 3.03 16.88
N LYS A 19 -37.70 1.91 16.18
CA LYS A 19 -38.19 0.58 16.60
C LYS A 19 -37.65 0.15 17.97
N SER A 20 -36.41 0.50 18.30
CA SER A 20 -35.80 0.17 19.59
C SER A 20 -36.39 1.01 20.72
N TYR A 21 -36.72 2.28 20.44
CA TYR A 21 -37.39 3.17 21.38
C TYR A 21 -38.82 2.69 21.68
N GLU A 22 -39.63 2.41 20.65
CA GLU A 22 -41.00 1.88 20.80
C GLU A 22 -41.05 0.60 21.63
N LYS A 23 -40.03 -0.26 21.48
CA LYS A 23 -39.95 -1.55 22.19
C LYS A 23 -39.30 -1.44 23.59
N ASN A 24 -38.90 -0.25 24.03
CA ASN A 24 -38.12 -0.03 25.25
C ASN A 24 -36.86 -0.92 25.34
N ARG A 25 -36.14 -1.05 24.21
CA ARG A 25 -34.95 -1.91 24.06
C ARG A 25 -33.71 -1.13 23.62
N LEU A 26 -33.64 0.16 23.97
CA LEU A 26 -32.44 0.95 23.69
C LEU A 26 -31.22 0.36 24.41
N ALA A 27 -30.11 0.23 23.68
CA ALA A 27 -28.84 -0.25 24.24
C ALA A 27 -28.22 0.82 25.15
N HIS A 28 -27.43 0.37 26.11
CA HIS A 28 -26.65 1.28 26.97
C HIS A 28 -25.48 1.93 26.22
N ALA A 29 -25.07 1.40 25.07
CA ALA A 29 -24.01 1.96 24.26
C ALA A 29 -24.21 1.70 22.76
N TYR A 30 -24.04 2.76 21.97
CA TYR A 30 -24.06 2.75 20.52
C TYR A 30 -22.71 3.17 19.95
N LEU A 31 -22.26 2.47 18.91
CA LEU A 31 -21.09 2.84 18.11
C LEU A 31 -21.57 3.22 16.72
N LEU A 32 -21.45 4.49 16.37
CA LEU A 32 -21.80 5.03 15.07
C LEU A 32 -20.54 5.06 14.20
N GLU A 33 -20.48 4.18 13.21
CA GLU A 33 -19.38 4.11 12.25
C GLU A 33 -19.77 4.81 10.95
N GLY A 34 -18.91 5.65 10.40
CA GLY A 34 -19.09 6.14 9.03
C GLY A 34 -18.04 7.15 8.64
N ALA A 35 -17.95 7.48 7.36
CA ALA A 35 -17.03 8.50 6.87
C ALA A 35 -17.29 9.88 7.53
N LYS A 36 -16.32 10.79 7.43
CA LYS A 36 -16.48 12.16 7.92
C LYS A 36 -17.66 12.85 7.21
N GLY A 37 -18.50 13.55 7.98
CA GLY A 37 -19.64 14.30 7.44
C GLY A 37 -20.92 13.49 7.18
N THR A 38 -20.98 12.20 7.52
CA THR A 38 -22.24 11.41 7.43
C THR A 38 -23.32 11.81 8.43
N GLY A 39 -23.09 12.83 9.26
CA GLY A 39 -24.07 13.36 10.22
C GLY A 39 -24.11 12.62 11.56
N LYS A 40 -23.03 11.92 11.95
CA LYS A 40 -23.00 11.07 13.15
C LYS A 40 -23.27 11.85 14.44
N LEU A 41 -22.61 13.00 14.59
CA LEU A 41 -22.76 13.85 15.78
C LEU A 41 -24.17 14.44 15.83
N GLU A 42 -24.64 14.97 14.71
CA GLU A 42 -25.96 15.55 14.57
C GLU A 42 -27.06 14.51 14.86
N ALA A 43 -26.90 13.28 14.36
CA ALA A 43 -27.81 12.18 14.64
C ALA A 43 -27.81 11.78 16.13
N ALA A 44 -26.63 11.64 16.75
CA ALA A 44 -26.54 11.34 18.18
C ALA A 44 -27.21 12.43 19.04
N THR A 45 -26.97 13.70 18.71
CA THR A 45 -27.61 14.84 19.38
C THR A 45 -29.13 14.84 19.20
N LEU A 46 -29.64 14.59 17.98
CA LEU A 46 -31.08 14.48 17.70
C LEU A 46 -31.74 13.34 18.48
N LEU A 47 -31.09 12.19 18.59
CA LEU A 47 -31.60 11.05 19.35
C LEU A 47 -31.68 11.37 20.85
N ILE A 48 -30.63 11.99 21.40
CA ILE A 48 -30.63 12.42 22.81
C ILE A 48 -31.71 13.47 23.04
N GLN A 49 -31.87 14.44 22.13
CA GLN A 49 -32.98 15.40 22.18
C GLN A 49 -34.32 14.69 22.18
N GLY A 50 -34.52 13.69 21.31
CA GLY A 50 -35.74 12.89 21.24
C GLY A 50 -36.07 12.18 22.56
N ILE A 51 -35.07 11.55 23.18
CA ILE A 51 -35.24 10.81 24.44
C ILE A 51 -35.55 11.74 25.61
N LEU A 52 -34.87 12.89 25.71
CA LEU A 52 -35.03 13.86 26.80
C LEU A 52 -36.14 14.90 26.56
N CYS A 53 -36.78 14.88 25.39
CA CYS A 53 -37.81 15.85 25.04
C CYS A 53 -39.09 15.63 25.85
N LEU A 54 -39.66 16.72 26.37
CA LEU A 54 -40.88 16.70 27.18
C LEU A 54 -42.15 16.38 26.37
N GLN A 55 -42.09 16.56 25.06
CA GLN A 55 -43.21 16.44 24.12
C GLN A 55 -42.76 15.71 22.85
N ASN A 56 -41.96 14.66 22.98
CA ASN A 56 -41.52 13.91 21.81
C ASN A 56 -42.71 13.23 21.12
N ASN A 57 -42.56 13.00 19.82
CA ASN A 57 -43.49 12.19 19.02
C ASN A 57 -42.71 11.01 18.44
N ASN A 58 -42.78 9.85 19.10
CA ASN A 58 -42.09 8.64 18.64
C ASN A 58 -40.59 8.87 18.34
N LEU A 59 -39.87 9.39 19.35
CA LEU A 59 -38.45 9.80 19.29
C LEU A 59 -38.17 11.11 18.52
N GLU A 60 -39.13 11.66 17.79
CA GLU A 60 -38.99 12.99 17.17
C GLU A 60 -38.97 14.09 18.25
N PRO A 61 -37.90 14.90 18.32
CA PRO A 61 -37.84 16.02 19.25
C PRO A 61 -38.73 17.19 18.79
N CYS A 62 -39.42 17.84 19.72
CA CYS A 62 -40.29 19.00 19.41
C CYS A 62 -39.52 20.28 19.03
N PHE A 63 -38.19 20.29 19.20
CA PHE A 63 -37.27 21.44 19.00
C PHE A 63 -37.54 22.73 19.79
N THR A 64 -38.64 22.79 20.55
CA THR A 64 -39.11 24.00 21.23
C THR A 64 -39.03 23.93 22.75
N CYS A 65 -38.99 22.73 23.33
CA CYS A 65 -38.91 22.56 24.77
C CYS A 65 -37.52 22.90 25.34
N THR A 66 -37.47 23.20 26.63
CA THR A 66 -36.25 23.61 27.36
C THR A 66 -35.10 22.62 27.19
N ASN A 67 -35.39 21.31 27.20
CA ASN A 67 -34.36 20.27 27.05
C ASN A 67 -33.80 20.27 25.62
N CYS A 68 -34.64 20.30 24.59
CA CYS A 68 -34.20 20.33 23.19
C CYS A 68 -33.29 21.55 22.93
N VAL A 69 -33.71 22.74 23.38
CA VAL A 69 -32.94 23.98 23.18
C VAL A 69 -31.61 23.93 23.94
N ARG A 70 -31.60 23.44 25.19
CA ARG A 70 -30.36 23.33 25.98
C ARG A 70 -29.38 22.34 25.38
N ILE A 71 -29.85 21.21 24.85
CA ILE A 71 -29.01 20.19 24.21
C ILE A 71 -28.42 20.73 22.89
N GLU A 72 -29.21 21.45 22.09
CA GLU A 72 -28.73 22.08 20.85
C GLU A 72 -27.57 23.06 21.10
N HIS A 73 -27.65 23.83 22.19
CA HIS A 73 -26.60 24.77 22.58
C HIS A 73 -25.48 24.13 23.44
N GLY A 74 -25.51 22.81 23.66
CA GLY A 74 -24.49 22.10 24.44
C GLY A 74 -24.47 22.40 25.94
N ASN A 75 -25.56 22.93 26.51
CA ASN A 75 -25.64 23.40 27.90
C ASN A 75 -26.49 22.49 28.81
N HIS A 76 -26.82 21.28 28.37
CA HIS A 76 -27.64 20.37 29.17
C HIS A 76 -26.79 19.65 30.23
N PRO A 77 -27.16 19.69 31.53
CA PRO A 77 -26.31 19.17 32.62
C PRO A 77 -26.09 17.65 32.56
N ASP A 78 -27.02 16.90 31.97
CA ASP A 78 -26.94 15.43 31.86
C ASP A 78 -26.43 14.95 30.48
N VAL A 79 -25.93 15.84 29.61
CA VAL A 79 -25.37 15.50 28.29
C VAL A 79 -23.94 16.01 28.18
N HIS A 80 -22.98 15.10 28.02
CA HIS A 80 -21.56 15.44 27.91
C HIS A 80 -20.97 15.03 26.56
N ILE A 81 -20.28 15.95 25.90
CA ILE A 81 -19.61 15.70 24.62
C ILE A 81 -18.10 15.79 24.86
N ILE A 82 -17.37 14.73 24.52
CA ILE A 82 -15.90 14.70 24.52
C ILE A 82 -15.42 14.75 23.08
N SER A 83 -14.53 15.70 22.81
CA SER A 83 -13.73 15.77 21.58
C SER A 83 -12.22 15.61 21.89
N PRO A 84 -11.42 15.17 20.89
CA PRO A 84 -9.97 15.00 21.08
C PRO A 84 -9.24 16.31 21.41
N GLU A 85 -8.36 16.28 22.41
CA GLU A 85 -7.39 17.36 22.64
C GLU A 85 -6.19 17.18 21.70
N GLY A 86 -6.21 17.89 20.56
CA GLY A 86 -5.21 17.75 19.51
C GLY A 86 -5.39 16.46 18.71
N GLN A 87 -4.40 15.56 18.73
CA GLN A 87 -4.43 14.33 17.91
C GLN A 87 -5.05 13.11 18.61
N SER A 88 -5.27 13.15 19.92
CA SER A 88 -5.67 11.96 20.68
C SER A 88 -6.57 12.28 21.87
N ILE A 89 -7.46 11.34 22.21
CA ILE A 89 -8.23 11.38 23.46
C ILE A 89 -7.41 10.68 24.55
N LYS A 90 -7.08 11.44 25.60
CA LYS A 90 -6.22 10.98 26.70
C LYS A 90 -7.05 10.37 27.83
N LYS A 91 -6.40 9.57 28.66
CA LYS A 91 -7.02 8.90 29.81
C LYS A 91 -7.73 9.88 30.73
N ASP A 92 -7.11 11.03 31.00
CA ASP A 92 -7.62 12.00 31.96
C ASP A 92 -9.00 12.56 31.56
N GLN A 93 -9.27 12.74 30.27
CA GLN A 93 -10.58 13.14 29.75
C GLN A 93 -11.66 12.09 30.05
N ILE A 94 -11.34 10.79 29.88
CA ILE A 94 -12.27 9.69 30.17
C ILE A 94 -12.48 9.53 31.68
N VAL A 95 -11.43 9.71 32.49
CA VAL A 95 -11.53 9.61 33.96
C VAL A 95 -12.34 10.78 34.52
N PHE A 96 -12.14 12.00 34.02
CA PHE A 96 -12.94 13.17 34.39
C PHE A 96 -14.42 12.92 34.10
N LEU A 97 -14.73 12.41 32.90
CA LEU A 97 -16.08 12.03 32.53
C LEU A 97 -16.67 10.99 33.50
N GLN A 98 -15.93 9.93 33.85
CA GLN A 98 -16.34 8.94 34.85
C GLN A 98 -16.63 9.53 36.24
N GLN A 99 -15.89 10.56 36.65
CA GLN A 99 -16.12 11.23 37.95
C GLN A 99 -17.41 12.05 37.96
N GLU A 100 -17.76 12.71 36.86
CA GLU A 100 -19.05 13.39 36.70
C GLU A 100 -20.23 12.40 36.68
N PHE A 101 -19.99 11.14 36.27
CA PHE A 101 -21.01 10.09 36.31
C PHE A 101 -21.39 9.62 37.70
N HIS A 102 -20.43 9.56 38.64
CA HIS A 102 -20.69 9.13 40.02
C HIS A 102 -21.56 10.11 40.82
N LYS A 103 -21.71 11.35 40.36
CA LYS A 103 -22.64 12.32 40.95
C LYS A 103 -24.06 11.98 40.52
N ALA A 104 -25.05 12.05 41.41
CA ALA A 104 -26.46 11.86 41.02
C ALA A 104 -26.85 12.88 39.94
N GLY A 105 -27.65 12.47 38.95
CA GLY A 105 -28.18 13.37 37.92
C GLY A 105 -28.92 14.54 38.57
N VAL A 106 -28.67 15.76 38.09
CA VAL A 106 -29.17 16.98 38.74
C VAL A 106 -30.63 17.26 38.35
N GLU A 107 -31.03 16.90 37.12
CA GLU A 107 -32.37 17.18 36.58
C GLU A 107 -33.09 15.94 35.99
N SER A 108 -32.37 14.93 35.48
CA SER A 108 -32.99 13.73 34.90
C SER A 108 -32.42 12.40 35.44
N ASN A 109 -33.23 11.34 35.36
CA ASN A 109 -32.81 9.97 35.69
C ASN A 109 -31.97 9.31 34.58
N GLN A 110 -31.66 10.03 33.50
CA GLN A 110 -30.94 9.50 32.34
C GLN A 110 -29.77 10.40 31.94
N LYS A 111 -28.58 9.81 31.77
CA LYS A 111 -27.37 10.53 31.38
C LYS A 111 -26.88 10.07 30.03
N PHE A 112 -26.39 11.00 29.22
CA PHE A 112 -25.89 10.73 27.88
C PHE A 112 -24.47 11.24 27.73
N TYR A 113 -23.66 10.50 26.98
CA TYR A 113 -22.37 10.99 26.54
C TYR A 113 -22.10 10.67 25.09
N ILE A 114 -21.42 11.60 24.43
CA ILE A 114 -20.95 11.47 23.07
C ILE A 114 -19.42 11.54 23.09
N ILE A 115 -18.76 10.53 22.53
CA ILE A 115 -17.31 10.54 22.30
C ILE A 115 -17.09 10.70 20.81
N GLU A 116 -16.66 11.89 20.39
CA GLU A 116 -16.27 12.17 19.02
C GLU A 116 -14.91 11.54 18.71
N HIS A 117 -14.73 11.02 17.49
CA HIS A 117 -13.48 10.39 17.05
C HIS A 117 -12.94 9.34 18.03
N ALA A 118 -13.78 8.38 18.42
CA ALA A 118 -13.43 7.28 19.32
C ALA A 118 -12.20 6.48 18.86
N ASP A 119 -11.90 6.45 17.55
CA ASP A 119 -10.69 5.86 16.95
C ASP A 119 -9.39 6.60 17.30
N ARG A 120 -9.48 7.81 17.86
CA ARG A 120 -8.34 8.60 18.35
C ARG A 120 -8.10 8.41 19.86
N MET A 121 -8.81 7.50 20.52
CA MET A 121 -8.50 7.14 21.90
C MET A 121 -7.14 6.48 22.02
N THR A 122 -6.35 6.91 23.00
CA THR A 122 -5.17 6.14 23.42
C THR A 122 -5.62 4.77 23.98
N ASN A 123 -4.78 3.74 23.86
CA ASN A 123 -5.08 2.42 24.44
C ASN A 123 -5.43 2.51 25.94
N SER A 124 -4.79 3.41 26.68
CA SER A 124 -5.09 3.63 28.09
C SER A 124 -6.46 4.29 28.31
N ALA A 125 -6.90 5.20 27.43
CA ALA A 125 -8.22 5.81 27.49
C ALA A 125 -9.32 4.79 27.16
N ALA A 126 -9.14 4.02 26.08
CA ALA A 126 -10.06 2.98 25.65
C ALA A 126 -10.25 1.89 26.74
N ASN A 127 -9.18 1.42 27.36
CA ASN A 127 -9.27 0.45 28.46
C ASN A 127 -9.93 1.02 29.72
N SER A 128 -9.79 2.32 29.98
CA SER A 128 -10.46 2.95 31.12
C SER A 128 -11.98 3.02 30.89
N LEU A 129 -12.42 3.18 29.63
CA LEU A 129 -13.83 3.19 29.25
C LEU A 129 -14.48 1.80 29.37
N LEU A 130 -13.73 0.70 29.20
CA LEU A 130 -14.28 -0.67 29.24
C LEU A 130 -15.03 -0.98 30.53
N LYS A 131 -14.48 -0.59 31.69
CA LYS A 131 -15.11 -0.81 32.99
C LYS A 131 -16.53 -0.23 33.03
N PHE A 132 -16.73 0.90 32.36
CA PHE A 132 -18.00 1.59 32.30
C PHE A 132 -18.99 0.93 31.31
N LEU A 133 -18.49 0.44 30.17
CA LEU A 133 -19.30 -0.30 29.21
C LEU A 133 -19.68 -1.70 29.72
N GLU A 134 -18.89 -2.29 30.61
CA GLU A 134 -19.17 -3.58 31.26
C GLU A 134 -20.26 -3.47 32.33
N GLU A 135 -20.18 -2.45 33.16
CA GLU A 135 -21.09 -2.22 34.28
C GLU A 135 -21.72 -0.83 34.17
N PRO A 136 -22.61 -0.60 33.18
CA PRO A 136 -23.22 0.70 32.98
C PRO A 136 -24.11 1.07 34.17
N HIS A 137 -23.98 2.31 34.64
CA HIS A 137 -24.88 2.84 35.66
C HIS A 137 -26.32 2.92 35.12
N LYS A 138 -27.30 2.66 35.98
CA LYS A 138 -28.73 2.71 35.60
C LYS A 138 -29.06 4.07 35.00
N GLY A 139 -29.68 4.05 33.82
CA GLY A 139 -30.07 5.26 33.09
C GLY A 139 -28.95 5.90 32.27
N THR A 140 -27.80 5.26 32.07
CA THR A 140 -26.73 5.86 31.27
C THR A 140 -26.66 5.29 29.85
N MET A 141 -26.47 6.16 28.86
CA MET A 141 -26.32 5.79 27.45
C MET A 141 -25.12 6.46 26.79
N ALA A 142 -24.38 5.67 26.01
CA ALA A 142 -23.20 6.08 25.25
C ALA A 142 -23.46 6.22 23.75
N PHE A 143 -22.86 7.24 23.13
CA PHE A 143 -22.64 7.31 21.69
C PHE A 143 -21.14 7.46 21.40
N LEU A 144 -20.55 6.46 20.79
CA LEU A 144 -19.17 6.50 20.32
C LEU A 144 -19.19 6.74 18.82
N LEU A 145 -18.53 7.80 18.34
CA LEU A 145 -18.49 8.15 16.93
C LEU A 145 -17.12 7.79 16.36
N THR A 146 -17.07 7.01 15.29
CA THR A 146 -15.78 6.63 14.68
C THR A 146 -15.80 6.72 13.16
N GLU A 147 -14.63 7.03 12.59
CA GLU A 147 -14.39 6.96 11.14
C GLU A 147 -13.63 5.68 10.74
N GLN A 148 -13.03 4.98 11.70
CA GLN A 148 -12.12 3.86 11.46
C GLN A 148 -12.39 2.74 12.47
N LEU A 149 -13.33 1.84 12.14
CA LEU A 149 -13.72 0.74 13.02
C LEU A 149 -12.55 -0.15 13.45
N HIS A 150 -11.59 -0.39 12.55
CA HIS A 150 -10.41 -1.20 12.81
C HIS A 150 -9.47 -0.65 13.90
N ARG A 151 -9.57 0.64 14.24
CA ARG A 151 -8.80 1.26 15.34
C ARG A 151 -9.49 1.14 16.70
N ILE A 152 -10.77 0.75 16.72
CA ILE A 152 -11.50 0.52 17.96
C ILE A 152 -11.12 -0.84 18.52
N LEU A 153 -10.89 -0.91 19.84
CA LEU A 153 -10.57 -2.17 20.50
C LEU A 153 -11.73 -3.17 20.34
N PRO A 154 -11.46 -4.44 19.99
CA PRO A 154 -12.50 -5.47 19.89
C PRO A 154 -13.36 -5.63 21.14
N THR A 155 -12.78 -5.34 22.31
CA THR A 155 -13.46 -5.35 23.61
C THR A 155 -14.56 -4.28 23.71
N ILE A 156 -14.37 -3.11 23.11
CA ILE A 156 -15.40 -2.07 22.99
C ILE A 156 -16.45 -2.50 21.96
N LEU A 157 -16.03 -3.01 20.81
CA LEU A 157 -16.96 -3.48 19.75
C LEU A 157 -17.95 -4.52 20.27
N SER A 158 -17.48 -5.46 21.12
CA SER A 158 -18.35 -6.50 21.69
C SER A 158 -19.42 -5.99 22.68
N ARG A 159 -19.31 -4.75 23.15
CA ARG A 159 -20.20 -4.16 24.18
C ARG A 159 -21.06 -3.01 23.67
N CYS A 160 -20.82 -2.56 22.44
CA CYS A 160 -21.60 -1.52 21.79
C CYS A 160 -22.50 -2.11 20.70
N GLN A 161 -23.71 -1.58 20.58
CA GLN A 161 -24.52 -1.84 19.38
C GLN A 161 -23.95 -1.03 18.22
N HIS A 162 -23.46 -1.73 17.20
CA HIS A 162 -22.88 -1.12 16.02
C HIS A 162 -23.95 -0.65 15.03
N ILE A 163 -23.87 0.60 14.59
CA ILE A 163 -24.76 1.19 13.60
C ILE A 163 -23.93 1.86 12.50
N PRO A 164 -23.94 1.31 11.27
CA PRO A 164 -23.25 1.91 10.15
C PRO A 164 -24.02 3.13 9.62
N PHE A 165 -23.28 4.20 9.34
CA PHE A 165 -23.72 5.42 8.68
C PHE A 165 -23.14 5.43 7.28
N HIS A 166 -24.03 5.37 6.30
CA HIS A 166 -23.63 5.29 4.90
C HIS A 166 -23.37 6.69 4.34
N LEU A 167 -22.45 6.77 3.38
CA LEU A 167 -22.24 7.98 2.59
C LEU A 167 -23.50 8.26 1.78
N ILE A 168 -23.92 9.52 1.77
CA ILE A 168 -24.97 9.97 0.88
C ILE A 168 -24.40 9.87 -0.54
N PRO A 169 -25.09 9.21 -1.49
CA PRO A 169 -24.68 9.23 -2.88
C PRO A 169 -24.44 10.66 -3.36
N SER A 170 -23.29 10.93 -3.96
CA SER A 170 -22.85 12.29 -4.30
C SER A 170 -23.82 13.04 -5.21
N HIS A 171 -24.64 12.33 -5.99
CA HIS A 171 -25.68 12.93 -6.83
C HIS A 171 -26.81 13.57 -6.01
N LEU A 172 -27.25 12.95 -4.91
CA LEU A 172 -28.29 13.52 -4.05
C LEU A 172 -27.80 14.79 -3.34
N LEU A 173 -26.53 14.78 -2.90
CA LEU A 173 -25.92 15.96 -2.30
C LEU A 173 -25.72 17.09 -3.32
N LEU A 174 -25.38 16.75 -4.56
CA LEU A 174 -25.26 17.71 -5.65
C LEU A 174 -26.60 18.44 -5.89
N ASP A 175 -27.70 17.69 -5.95
CA ASP A 175 -29.05 18.25 -6.13
C ASP A 175 -29.42 19.18 -4.97
N ASP A 176 -29.17 18.75 -3.73
CA ASP A 176 -29.40 19.57 -2.53
C ASP A 176 -28.58 20.87 -2.56
N LEU A 177 -27.31 20.82 -2.97
CA LEU A 177 -26.43 21.99 -3.06
C LEU A 177 -26.90 22.97 -4.14
N LEU A 178 -27.33 22.46 -5.30
CA LEU A 178 -27.89 23.29 -6.38
C LEU A 178 -29.18 23.98 -5.94
N GLN A 179 -30.06 23.26 -5.24
CA GLN A 179 -31.30 23.83 -4.68
C GLN A 179 -31.01 24.88 -3.60
N ALA A 180 -29.95 24.67 -2.81
CA ALA A 180 -29.49 25.63 -1.80
C ALA A 180 -28.79 26.88 -2.40
N GLY A 181 -28.69 26.98 -3.72
CA GLY A 181 -28.17 28.16 -4.43
C GLY A 181 -26.66 28.12 -4.69
N VAL A 182 -25.99 26.97 -4.50
CA VAL A 182 -24.57 26.81 -4.88
C VAL A 182 -24.46 26.77 -6.40
N HIS A 183 -23.51 27.52 -6.95
CA HIS A 183 -23.31 27.59 -8.40
C HIS A 183 -22.92 26.22 -9.00
N SER A 184 -23.45 25.90 -10.18
CA SER A 184 -23.25 24.60 -10.85
C SER A 184 -21.78 24.26 -11.15
N SER A 185 -20.91 25.27 -11.25
CA SER A 185 -19.46 25.05 -11.42
C SER A 185 -18.73 24.61 -10.14
N LEU A 186 -19.28 24.89 -8.97
CA LEU A 186 -18.68 24.57 -7.67
C LEU A 186 -19.37 23.42 -6.95
N ALA A 187 -20.65 23.19 -7.23
CA ALA A 187 -21.43 22.16 -6.55
C ALA A 187 -20.83 20.74 -6.68
N PRO A 188 -20.34 20.28 -7.86
CA PRO A 188 -19.69 18.96 -7.98
C PRO A 188 -18.41 18.86 -7.15
N LEU A 189 -17.59 19.90 -7.14
CA LEU A 189 -16.37 19.98 -6.35
C LEU A 189 -16.68 19.89 -4.85
N ILE A 190 -17.63 20.69 -4.38
CA ILE A 190 -18.03 20.75 -2.97
C ILE A 190 -18.65 19.42 -2.52
N ALA A 191 -19.45 18.78 -3.37
CA ALA A 191 -20.04 17.48 -3.10
C ALA A 191 -18.99 16.36 -2.89
N GLN A 192 -17.75 16.53 -3.38
CA GLN A 192 -16.65 15.60 -3.11
C GLN A 192 -15.88 15.92 -1.83
N LEU A 193 -15.98 17.15 -1.31
CA LEU A 193 -15.22 17.63 -0.15
C LEU A 193 -16.00 17.57 1.16
N THR A 194 -17.33 17.65 1.09
CA THR A 194 -18.22 17.59 2.24
C THR A 194 -19.40 16.67 1.95
N ASN A 195 -19.98 16.12 3.01
CA ASN A 195 -21.23 15.36 2.98
C ASN A 195 -22.40 16.14 3.62
N ASN A 196 -22.17 17.42 3.95
CA ASN A 196 -23.13 18.31 4.58
C ASN A 196 -23.39 19.54 3.69
N VAL A 197 -24.67 19.77 3.37
CA VAL A 197 -25.17 20.87 2.52
C VAL A 197 -24.89 22.23 3.14
N ASP A 198 -25.17 22.43 4.42
CA ASP A 198 -24.96 23.72 5.10
C ASP A 198 -23.49 24.12 5.05
N LYS A 199 -22.61 23.17 5.35
CA LYS A 199 -21.16 23.34 5.22
C LYS A 199 -20.73 23.56 3.76
N GLY A 200 -21.42 22.94 2.81
CA GLY A 200 -21.17 23.13 1.38
C GLY A 200 -21.54 24.53 0.91
N VAL A 201 -22.66 25.08 1.38
CA VAL A 201 -23.08 26.47 1.14
C VAL A 201 -22.06 27.43 1.75
N GLU A 202 -21.63 27.19 2.99
CA GLU A 202 -20.58 27.97 3.66
C GLU A 202 -19.29 27.98 2.83
N LEU A 203 -18.80 26.80 2.40
CA LEU A 203 -17.61 26.68 1.56
C LEU A 203 -17.76 27.41 0.22
N SER A 204 -18.95 27.39 -0.38
CA SER A 204 -19.21 28.07 -1.66
C SER A 204 -19.10 29.59 -1.57
N GLN A 205 -19.40 30.16 -0.40
CA GLN A 205 -19.36 31.60 -0.14
C GLN A 205 -18.03 32.04 0.49
N ASN A 206 -17.17 31.10 0.85
CA ASN A 206 -15.95 31.36 1.59
C ASN A 206 -14.83 31.87 0.67
N GLU A 207 -14.34 33.09 0.93
CA GLU A 207 -13.23 33.70 0.16
C GLU A 207 -11.92 32.89 0.25
N TRP A 208 -11.64 32.29 1.41
CA TRP A 208 -10.45 31.45 1.58
C TRP A 208 -10.51 30.20 0.69
N PHE A 209 -11.69 29.60 0.54
CA PHE A 209 -11.88 28.42 -0.32
C PHE A 209 -11.74 28.78 -1.81
N ALA A 210 -12.33 29.91 -2.22
CA ALA A 210 -12.16 30.43 -3.59
C ALA A 210 -10.67 30.66 -3.92
N GLN A 211 -9.92 31.23 -2.97
CA GLN A 211 -8.49 31.43 -3.10
C GLN A 211 -7.70 30.11 -3.13
N ALA A 212 -8.05 29.14 -2.26
CA ALA A 212 -7.44 27.82 -2.23
C ALA A 212 -7.57 27.11 -3.59
N ARG A 213 -8.78 27.12 -4.15
CA ARG A 213 -9.07 26.57 -5.48
C ARG A 213 -8.18 27.21 -6.56
N ARG A 214 -8.03 28.53 -6.54
CA ARG A 214 -7.19 29.27 -7.50
C ARG A 214 -5.72 28.90 -7.39
N ILE A 215 -5.19 28.78 -6.17
CA ILE A 215 -3.79 28.42 -5.92
C ILE A 215 -3.51 27.00 -6.40
N VAL A 216 -4.40 26.05 -6.13
CA VAL A 216 -4.24 24.64 -6.57
C VAL A 216 -4.24 24.54 -8.10
N LEU A 217 -5.15 25.25 -8.77
CA LEU A 217 -5.19 25.30 -10.23
C LEU A 217 -3.94 25.96 -10.81
N LYS A 218 -3.45 27.05 -10.19
CA LYS A 218 -2.19 27.70 -10.58
C LYS A 218 -1.01 26.74 -10.42
N LEU A 219 -0.93 26.01 -9.31
CA LEU A 219 0.11 25.02 -9.09
C LEU A 219 0.07 23.94 -10.18
N TYR A 220 -1.12 23.38 -10.48
CA TYR A 220 -1.29 22.41 -11.56
C TYR A 220 -0.81 22.92 -12.92
N GLU A 221 -1.09 24.17 -13.27
CA GLU A 221 -0.62 24.77 -14.52
C GLU A 221 0.90 24.92 -14.57
N VAL A 222 1.51 25.32 -13.45
CA VAL A 222 2.95 25.53 -13.36
C VAL A 222 3.71 24.21 -13.30
N LEU A 223 3.12 23.14 -12.74
CA LEU A 223 3.70 21.80 -12.72
C LEU A 223 4.06 21.28 -14.13
N LYS A 224 3.37 21.75 -15.16
CA LYS A 224 3.65 21.39 -16.57
C LYS A 224 4.79 22.17 -17.20
N LYS A 225 5.23 23.23 -16.56
CA LYS A 225 6.30 24.12 -17.02
C LYS A 225 7.60 23.73 -16.34
N ASP A 226 8.39 24.73 -15.92
CA ASP A 226 9.70 24.56 -15.33
C ASP A 226 9.62 24.22 -13.81
N PRO A 227 10.45 23.27 -13.31
CA PRO A 227 10.50 22.91 -11.89
C PRO A 227 10.79 24.05 -10.93
N LEU A 228 11.64 25.01 -11.31
CA LEU A 228 11.95 26.16 -10.47
C LEU A 228 10.72 27.06 -10.30
N ILE A 229 9.93 27.24 -11.36
CA ILE A 229 8.69 28.05 -11.29
C ILE A 229 7.67 27.35 -10.39
N ALA A 230 7.57 26.01 -10.46
CA ALA A 230 6.69 25.24 -9.58
C ALA A 230 7.09 25.37 -8.12
N MET A 231 8.39 25.33 -7.83
CA MET A 231 8.91 25.56 -6.48
C MET A 231 8.66 26.97 -5.97
N VAL A 232 8.83 28.00 -6.80
CA VAL A 232 8.50 29.38 -6.42
C VAL A 232 7.01 29.52 -6.10
N SER A 233 6.12 29.00 -6.96
CA SER A 233 4.68 29.04 -6.70
C SER A 233 4.29 28.26 -5.45
N LEU A 234 4.98 27.14 -5.16
CA LEU A 234 4.79 26.41 -3.92
C LEU A 234 5.15 27.27 -2.69
N GLN A 235 6.30 27.93 -2.70
CA GLN A 235 6.75 28.75 -1.57
C GLN A 235 5.90 30.01 -1.37
N GLU A 236 5.62 30.74 -2.46
CA GLU A 236 4.98 32.06 -2.39
C GLU A 236 3.45 31.98 -2.27
N ASP A 237 2.81 31.03 -2.97
CA ASP A 237 1.35 30.93 -2.99
C ASP A 237 0.85 29.84 -2.04
N TRP A 238 1.34 28.61 -2.20
CA TRP A 238 0.79 27.44 -1.50
C TRP A 238 1.11 27.48 0.00
N MET A 239 2.39 27.56 0.36
CA MET A 239 2.82 27.56 1.77
C MET A 239 2.34 28.80 2.54
N ALA A 240 2.10 29.92 1.84
CA ALA A 240 1.54 31.12 2.45
C ALA A 240 0.04 30.97 2.79
N HIS A 241 -0.71 30.19 2.01
CA HIS A 241 -2.17 30.02 2.16
C HIS A 241 -2.56 28.83 3.04
N PHE A 242 -1.86 27.70 2.91
CA PHE A 242 -2.14 26.45 3.63
C PHE A 242 -1.21 26.28 4.83
N LYS A 243 -1.45 27.04 5.90
CA LYS A 243 -0.56 27.08 7.08
C LYS A 243 -0.79 25.93 8.04
N GLU A 244 -2.03 25.50 8.17
CA GLU A 244 -2.44 24.44 9.09
C GLU A 244 -2.56 23.09 8.37
N LYS A 245 -2.42 21.99 9.12
CA LYS A 245 -2.53 20.64 8.55
C LYS A 245 -3.89 20.39 7.89
N GLU A 246 -4.97 20.85 8.52
CA GLU A 246 -6.32 20.71 8.00
C GLU A 246 -6.50 21.48 6.68
N GLN A 247 -5.90 22.67 6.57
CA GLN A 247 -5.89 23.46 5.35
C GLN A 247 -5.09 22.76 4.24
N LEU A 248 -3.91 22.21 4.58
CA LEU A 248 -3.07 21.47 3.66
C LEU A 248 -3.78 20.22 3.12
N GLU A 249 -4.51 19.50 3.97
CA GLU A 249 -5.35 18.37 3.56
C GLU A 249 -6.40 18.78 2.53
N VAL A 250 -7.08 19.92 2.73
CA VAL A 250 -8.02 20.48 1.74
C VAL A 250 -7.31 20.81 0.43
N GLY A 251 -6.13 21.42 0.47
CA GLY A 251 -5.34 21.71 -0.73
C GLY A 251 -5.00 20.44 -1.52
N LEU A 252 -4.54 19.39 -0.83
CA LEU A 252 -4.26 18.09 -1.46
C LEU A 252 -5.52 17.42 -2.01
N ASP A 253 -6.67 17.56 -1.34
CA ASP A 253 -7.94 17.05 -1.84
C ASP A 253 -8.36 17.74 -3.13
N LEU A 254 -8.22 19.06 -3.21
CA LEU A 254 -8.45 19.81 -4.45
C LEU A 254 -7.53 19.33 -5.57
N LEU A 255 -6.24 19.11 -5.28
CA LEU A 255 -5.27 18.63 -6.27
C LEU A 255 -5.58 17.19 -6.73
N LEU A 256 -6.00 16.33 -5.80
CA LEU A 256 -6.40 14.95 -6.08
C LEU A 256 -7.62 14.92 -7.01
N LEU A 257 -8.60 15.80 -6.81
CA LEU A 257 -9.79 15.90 -7.64
C LEU A 257 -9.47 16.34 -9.07
N ILE A 258 -8.44 17.18 -9.29
CA ILE A 258 -7.96 17.49 -10.64
C ILE A 258 -7.46 16.22 -11.34
N TYR A 259 -6.64 15.39 -10.68
CA TYR A 259 -6.15 14.14 -11.29
C TYR A 259 -7.25 13.11 -11.47
N LYS A 260 -8.25 13.07 -10.57
CA LYS A 260 -9.46 12.25 -10.74
C LYS A 260 -10.22 12.66 -12.00
N ASP A 261 -10.38 13.95 -12.25
CA ASP A 261 -11.08 14.42 -13.44
C ASP A 261 -10.30 14.14 -14.73
N LEU A 262 -8.97 14.31 -14.73
CA LEU A 262 -8.11 13.91 -15.85
C LEU A 262 -8.20 12.40 -16.15
N PHE A 263 -8.32 11.58 -15.11
CA PHE A 263 -8.55 10.14 -15.23
C PHE A 263 -9.94 9.87 -15.83
N SER A 264 -10.99 10.52 -15.31
CA SER A 264 -12.36 10.38 -15.81
C SER A 264 -12.46 10.75 -17.29
N VAL A 265 -11.82 11.85 -17.72
CA VAL A 265 -11.77 12.27 -19.13
C VAL A 265 -11.03 11.24 -19.99
N HIS A 266 -9.93 10.66 -19.48
CA HIS A 266 -9.20 9.59 -20.19
C HIS A 266 -10.06 8.35 -20.45
N VAL A 267 -10.87 7.94 -19.47
CA VAL A 267 -11.62 6.68 -19.51
C VAL A 267 -12.98 6.85 -20.19
N PHE A 268 -13.68 7.94 -19.88
CA PHE A 268 -15.08 8.15 -20.28
C PHE A 268 -15.25 9.23 -21.36
N GLY A 269 -14.20 9.98 -21.70
CA GLY A 269 -14.23 11.02 -22.74
C GLY A 269 -15.28 12.09 -22.43
N GLU A 270 -16.15 12.37 -23.42
CA GLU A 270 -17.22 13.37 -23.29
C GLU A 270 -18.27 13.03 -22.23
N HIS A 271 -18.42 11.74 -21.87
CA HIS A 271 -19.37 11.29 -20.86
C HIS A 271 -18.82 11.37 -19.43
N ALA A 272 -17.59 11.88 -19.24
CA ALA A 272 -17.00 12.03 -17.93
C ALA A 272 -17.79 13.01 -17.05
N GLU A 273 -18.21 12.58 -15.87
CA GLU A 273 -18.68 13.47 -14.81
C GLU A 273 -17.47 14.09 -14.11
N LEU A 274 -17.50 15.42 -13.97
CA LEU A 274 -16.34 16.24 -13.63
C LEU A 274 -16.56 17.00 -12.33
N CYS A 275 -15.55 17.00 -11.46
CA CYS A 275 -15.56 17.78 -10.22
C CYS A 275 -15.36 19.28 -10.50
N TYR A 276 -14.55 19.65 -11.49
CA TYR A 276 -14.43 21.02 -12.02
C TYR A 276 -15.00 21.11 -13.46
N PRO A 277 -16.32 21.20 -13.61
CA PRO A 277 -16.94 21.23 -14.93
C PRO A 277 -16.51 22.44 -15.78
N ASP A 278 -16.09 23.54 -15.15
CA ASP A 278 -15.57 24.75 -15.81
C ASP A 278 -14.16 24.57 -16.42
N PHE A 279 -13.47 23.46 -16.13
CA PHE A 279 -12.15 23.13 -16.69
C PHE A 279 -12.17 21.98 -17.71
N ARG A 280 -13.36 21.53 -18.14
CA ARG A 280 -13.54 20.42 -19.09
C ARG A 280 -12.64 20.56 -20.33
N ASP A 281 -12.75 21.68 -21.04
CA ASP A 281 -12.00 21.89 -22.30
C ASP A 281 -10.49 21.82 -22.08
N LYS A 282 -10.03 22.34 -20.94
CA LYS A 282 -8.62 22.31 -20.56
C LYS A 282 -8.15 20.88 -20.29
N TRP A 283 -8.92 20.10 -19.54
CA TRP A 283 -8.57 18.70 -19.27
C TRP A 283 -8.60 17.84 -20.51
N THR A 284 -9.56 18.04 -21.40
CA THR A 284 -9.59 17.35 -22.70
C THR A 284 -8.33 17.64 -23.50
N ALA A 285 -7.86 18.89 -23.53
CA ALA A 285 -6.59 19.23 -24.18
C ALA A 285 -5.37 18.63 -23.48
N ASP A 286 -5.38 18.62 -22.15
CA ASP A 286 -4.28 18.12 -21.32
C ASP A 286 -4.11 16.60 -21.41
N VAL A 287 -5.23 15.87 -21.49
CA VAL A 287 -5.29 14.41 -21.63
C VAL A 287 -4.62 13.92 -22.92
N LEU A 288 -4.60 14.74 -23.98
CA LEU A 288 -3.87 14.42 -25.22
C LEU A 288 -2.34 14.36 -25.05
N GLN A 289 -1.80 14.96 -23.98
CA GLN A 289 -0.35 15.09 -23.76
C GLN A 289 0.17 14.23 -22.60
N ILE A 290 -0.71 13.55 -21.86
CA ILE A 290 -0.35 12.75 -20.69
C ILE A 290 -0.95 11.36 -20.83
N SER A 291 -0.23 10.31 -20.45
CA SER A 291 -0.77 8.95 -20.47
C SER A 291 -1.60 8.66 -19.22
N LEU A 292 -2.54 7.71 -19.32
CA LEU A 292 -3.33 7.21 -18.19
C LEU A 292 -2.45 6.72 -17.03
N GLN A 293 -1.33 6.03 -17.33
CA GLN A 293 -0.37 5.58 -16.31
C GLN A 293 0.30 6.76 -15.59
N ALA A 294 0.65 7.82 -16.32
CA ALA A 294 1.23 9.01 -15.71
C ALA A 294 0.21 9.77 -14.83
N VAL A 295 -1.07 9.82 -15.23
CA VAL A 295 -2.15 10.38 -14.40
C VAL A 295 -2.30 9.57 -13.12
N THR A 296 -2.34 8.23 -13.22
CA THR A 296 -2.49 7.33 -12.07
C THR A 296 -1.34 7.48 -11.08
N LYS A 297 -0.09 7.49 -11.58
CA LYS A 297 1.11 7.68 -10.74
C LYS A 297 1.11 9.03 -10.00
N LYS A 298 0.62 10.08 -10.66
CA LYS A 298 0.47 11.41 -10.03
C LYS A 298 -0.61 11.39 -8.96
N GLN A 299 -1.72 10.70 -9.21
CA GLN A 299 -2.80 10.52 -8.23
C GLN A 299 -2.31 9.75 -7.00
N GLU A 300 -1.53 8.68 -7.19
CA GLU A 300 -0.89 7.92 -6.12
C GLU A 300 0.06 8.78 -5.28
N ALA A 301 0.89 9.61 -5.92
CA ALA A 301 1.80 10.51 -5.22
C ALA A 301 1.05 11.50 -4.31
N VAL A 302 -0.09 12.06 -4.76
CA VAL A 302 -0.93 12.94 -3.93
C VAL A 302 -1.54 12.18 -2.75
N LEU A 303 -2.02 10.95 -2.97
CA LEU A 303 -2.59 10.10 -1.92
C LEU A 303 -1.55 9.73 -0.85
N GLU A 304 -0.34 9.38 -1.27
CA GLU A 304 0.77 9.07 -0.36
C GLU A 304 1.16 10.30 0.47
N SER A 305 1.27 11.47 -0.17
CA SER A 305 1.52 12.72 0.56
C SER A 305 0.42 13.01 1.58
N LYS A 306 -0.86 12.82 1.23
CA LYS A 306 -1.97 13.00 2.17
C LYS A 306 -1.86 12.08 3.39
N LYS A 307 -1.50 10.81 3.18
CA LYS A 307 -1.27 9.83 4.27
C LYS A 307 -0.16 10.29 5.22
N ASN A 308 0.91 10.88 4.68
CA ASN A 308 2.09 11.28 5.45
C ASN A 308 1.90 12.58 6.26
N ILE A 309 0.88 13.40 5.98
CA ILE A 309 0.52 14.57 6.83
C ILE A 309 0.18 14.14 8.26
N GLY A 310 -0.49 12.98 8.39
CA GLY A 310 -0.89 12.40 9.67
C GLY A 310 0.30 11.96 10.55
N SER A 311 1.47 11.69 9.96
CA SER A 311 2.64 11.11 10.63
C SER A 311 3.75 12.14 10.87
N ASN A 312 3.52 13.16 11.72
CA ASN A 312 4.53 14.10 12.27
C ASN A 312 5.68 14.57 11.34
N MET A 313 5.45 14.61 10.02
CA MET A 313 6.44 14.95 9.01
C MET A 313 6.45 16.47 8.79
N ASN A 314 7.60 17.01 8.38
CA ASN A 314 7.70 18.41 7.99
C ASN A 314 6.87 18.63 6.71
N THR A 315 5.80 19.43 6.82
CA THR A 315 4.83 19.69 5.74
C THR A 315 5.46 20.39 4.54
N HIS A 316 6.50 21.20 4.77
CA HIS A 316 7.22 21.92 3.73
C HIS A 316 8.02 20.95 2.84
N LEU A 317 8.84 20.10 3.46
CA LEU A 317 9.59 19.05 2.75
C LEU A 317 8.66 18.07 2.01
N LEU A 318 7.53 17.70 2.64
CA LEU A 318 6.53 16.83 2.04
C LEU A 318 5.98 17.41 0.73
N MET A 319 5.70 18.72 0.71
CA MET A 319 5.17 19.39 -0.47
C MET A 319 6.24 19.57 -1.55
N GLU A 320 7.48 19.88 -1.18
CA GLU A 320 8.59 19.93 -2.14
C GLU A 320 8.78 18.56 -2.83
N GLN A 321 8.79 17.48 -2.05
CA GLN A 321 8.86 16.12 -2.58
C GLN A 321 7.66 15.79 -3.47
N LEU A 322 6.45 16.19 -3.10
CA LEU A 322 5.26 16.00 -3.92
C LEU A 322 5.41 16.71 -5.27
N VAL A 323 5.81 17.98 -5.29
CA VAL A 323 6.02 18.74 -6.53
C VAL A 323 7.04 18.03 -7.43
N LEU A 324 8.18 17.59 -6.88
CA LEU A 324 9.19 16.84 -7.63
C LEU A 324 8.65 15.51 -8.20
N ASN A 325 7.82 14.80 -7.44
CA ASN A 325 7.18 13.57 -7.88
C ASN A 325 6.14 13.83 -8.99
N LEU A 326 5.36 14.90 -8.89
CA LEU A 326 4.32 15.27 -9.84
C LEU A 326 4.87 15.79 -11.17
N GLN A 327 6.01 16.48 -11.15
CA GLN A 327 6.71 16.90 -12.36
C GLN A 327 7.44 15.73 -13.03
N GLY A 328 7.57 14.60 -12.33
CA GLY A 328 8.34 13.47 -12.79
C GLY A 328 9.82 13.84 -12.73
N SER A 329 10.39 13.89 -11.54
CA SER A 329 11.84 13.71 -11.40
C SER A 329 12.19 12.31 -11.85
N ARG A 330 12.37 12.08 -13.15
CA ARG A 330 13.17 10.95 -13.65
C ARG A 330 13.88 11.37 -14.94
N PRO A 331 15.18 11.71 -14.89
CA PRO A 331 16.01 11.45 -16.05
C PRO A 331 15.83 9.98 -16.41
N LEU A 332 15.20 9.70 -17.54
CA LEU A 332 15.27 8.38 -18.14
C LEU A 332 16.75 8.15 -18.44
N TYR A 333 17.35 7.14 -17.82
CA TYR A 333 18.72 6.80 -18.13
C TYR A 333 18.70 5.92 -19.36
N LYS A 334 19.43 6.33 -20.40
CA LYS A 334 19.72 5.47 -21.54
C LYS A 334 20.67 4.39 -21.04
N VAL A 335 20.26 3.13 -21.06
CA VAL A 335 21.10 2.02 -20.62
C VAL A 335 21.13 0.89 -21.63
N ILE A 336 22.16 0.06 -21.51
CA ILE A 336 22.23 -1.26 -22.12
C ILE A 336 22.36 -2.33 -21.03
N GLY A 337 21.82 -3.52 -21.28
CA GLY A 337 21.94 -4.65 -20.35
C GLY A 337 23.09 -5.57 -20.75
N VAL A 338 24.14 -5.60 -19.93
CA VAL A 338 25.34 -6.40 -20.14
C VAL A 338 25.36 -7.59 -19.19
N ARG A 339 25.69 -8.77 -19.72
CA ARG A 339 25.82 -10.02 -18.95
C ARG A 339 27.22 -10.61 -19.14
N PHE A 340 27.92 -10.84 -18.04
CA PHE A 340 29.29 -11.38 -18.03
C PHE A 340 29.36 -12.91 -18.06
N LYS A 341 28.42 -13.59 -17.41
CA LYS A 341 28.36 -15.06 -17.32
C LYS A 341 27.08 -15.58 -17.96
N LYS A 342 27.10 -16.79 -18.54
CA LYS A 342 25.95 -17.39 -19.24
C LYS A 342 24.66 -17.39 -18.40
N ALA A 343 24.77 -17.58 -17.08
CA ALA A 343 23.68 -17.54 -16.11
C ALA A 343 23.96 -16.57 -14.94
N GLY A 344 24.25 -15.31 -15.28
CA GLY A 344 24.48 -14.23 -14.32
C GLY A 344 23.43 -13.13 -14.39
N LYS A 345 23.42 -12.27 -13.37
CA LYS A 345 22.63 -11.03 -13.35
C LYS A 345 22.98 -10.17 -14.56
N ILE A 346 21.96 -9.48 -15.09
CA ILE A 346 22.15 -8.44 -16.09
C ILE A 346 22.49 -7.17 -15.33
N TYR A 347 23.57 -6.52 -15.71
CA TYR A 347 23.99 -5.24 -15.17
C TYR A 347 23.71 -4.15 -16.21
N TYR A 348 23.19 -3.02 -15.76
CA TYR A 348 22.90 -1.88 -16.61
C TYR A 348 24.09 -0.92 -16.66
N PHE A 349 24.45 -0.51 -17.88
CA PHE A 349 25.54 0.44 -18.15
C PHE A 349 25.07 1.53 -19.10
N ASP A 350 25.69 2.71 -19.01
CA ASP A 350 25.45 3.83 -19.92
C ASP A 350 26.22 3.60 -21.26
N PRO A 351 25.53 3.52 -22.41
CA PRO A 351 26.17 3.32 -23.72
C PRO A 351 26.96 4.56 -24.20
N GLY A 352 26.73 5.74 -23.63
CA GLY A 352 27.29 7.00 -24.13
C GLY A 352 26.88 7.25 -25.58
N ASP A 353 27.86 7.57 -26.43
CA ASP A 353 27.67 7.85 -27.86
C ASP A 353 27.92 6.61 -28.75
N LEU A 354 28.11 5.43 -28.16
CA LEU A 354 28.40 4.19 -28.91
C LEU A 354 27.10 3.56 -29.43
N VAL A 355 27.09 3.16 -30.70
CA VAL A 355 26.00 2.37 -31.29
C VAL A 355 26.28 0.90 -31.05
N ILE A 356 25.52 0.28 -30.14
CA ILE A 356 25.75 -1.09 -29.67
C ILE A 356 24.51 -1.94 -30.01
N SER A 357 24.71 -3.07 -30.68
CA SER A 357 23.61 -3.97 -31.08
C SER A 357 23.44 -5.14 -30.11
N LEU A 358 22.27 -5.78 -30.13
CA LEU A 358 22.02 -7.02 -29.40
C LEU A 358 23.06 -8.07 -29.79
N HIS A 359 23.60 -8.81 -28.81
CA HIS A 359 24.63 -9.85 -28.99
C HIS A 359 26.07 -9.36 -29.20
N ASP A 360 26.31 -8.05 -29.29
CA ASP A 360 27.67 -7.52 -29.30
C ASP A 360 28.38 -7.78 -27.97
N TYR A 361 29.72 -7.79 -28.02
CA TYR A 361 30.55 -7.88 -26.84
C TYR A 361 31.15 -6.52 -26.53
N VAL A 362 31.12 -6.14 -25.26
CA VAL A 362 31.56 -4.83 -24.78
C VAL A 362 32.53 -4.99 -23.62
N ILE A 363 33.44 -4.02 -23.52
CA ILE A 363 34.37 -3.88 -22.43
C ILE A 363 33.84 -2.81 -21.48
N VAL A 364 33.69 -3.17 -20.21
CA VAL A 364 33.17 -2.28 -19.16
C VAL A 364 34.05 -2.34 -17.92
N GLU A 365 34.16 -1.22 -17.20
CA GLU A 365 34.94 -1.13 -15.97
C GLU A 365 34.04 -1.39 -14.76
N THR A 366 34.15 -2.54 -14.11
CA THR A 366 33.40 -2.85 -12.88
C THR A 366 34.22 -2.53 -11.64
N VAL A 367 33.67 -2.76 -10.44
CA VAL A 367 34.45 -2.67 -9.19
C VAL A 367 35.58 -3.71 -9.12
N ARG A 368 35.53 -4.75 -9.97
CA ARG A 368 36.54 -5.82 -10.04
C ARG A 368 37.64 -5.53 -11.06
N GLY A 369 37.52 -4.44 -11.83
CA GLY A 369 38.42 -4.08 -12.93
C GLY A 369 37.71 -4.15 -14.28
N ILE A 370 38.47 -4.25 -15.36
CA ILE A 370 37.95 -4.34 -16.72
C ILE A 370 37.34 -5.74 -16.92
N GLU A 371 36.11 -5.81 -17.44
CA GLU A 371 35.42 -7.06 -17.71
C GLU A 371 34.87 -7.11 -19.13
N TYR A 372 34.86 -8.32 -19.71
CA TYR A 372 34.31 -8.63 -21.02
C TYR A 372 32.88 -9.15 -20.85
N GLY A 373 31.90 -8.41 -21.36
CA GLY A 373 30.49 -8.74 -21.21
C GLY A 373 29.77 -8.83 -22.56
N LYS A 374 28.68 -9.61 -22.60
CA LYS A 374 27.79 -9.70 -23.77
C LYS A 374 26.56 -8.85 -23.56
N VAL A 375 26.13 -8.13 -24.59
CA VAL A 375 24.91 -7.33 -24.59
C VAL A 375 23.71 -8.25 -24.79
N VAL A 376 22.79 -8.27 -23.83
CA VAL A 376 21.59 -9.11 -23.82
C VAL A 376 20.32 -8.27 -23.92
N ILE A 377 20.40 -6.99 -23.58
CA ILE A 377 19.31 -6.02 -23.74
C ILE A 377 19.86 -4.85 -24.54
N GLU A 378 19.18 -4.52 -25.64
CA GLU A 378 19.42 -3.33 -26.46
C GLU A 378 19.21 -2.03 -25.68
N GLU A 379 19.47 -0.89 -26.35
CA GLU A 379 19.23 0.43 -25.79
C GLU A 379 17.80 0.56 -25.26
N LYS A 380 17.68 0.64 -23.93
CA LYS A 380 16.41 0.79 -23.23
C LYS A 380 16.50 1.98 -22.31
N TRP A 381 15.42 2.73 -22.25
CA TRP A 381 15.23 3.77 -21.25
C TRP A 381 14.68 3.13 -19.99
N VAL A 382 15.44 3.24 -18.90
CA VAL A 382 15.06 2.66 -17.62
C VAL A 382 15.02 3.71 -16.54
N ASP A 383 14.31 3.34 -15.50
CA ASP A 383 14.07 4.15 -14.33
C ASP A 383 15.25 4.13 -13.35
N GLU A 384 15.40 5.18 -12.54
CA GLU A 384 16.39 5.20 -11.44
C GLU A 384 16.21 4.03 -10.47
N HIS A 385 14.97 3.56 -10.27
CA HIS A 385 14.68 2.48 -9.33
C HIS A 385 15.09 1.09 -9.87
N ASP A 386 15.26 0.99 -11.19
CA ASP A 386 15.67 -0.24 -11.88
C ASP A 386 17.20 -0.33 -12.05
N VAL A 387 17.96 0.72 -11.67
CA VAL A 387 19.41 0.81 -11.86
C VAL A 387 20.16 1.15 -10.58
N VAL A 388 21.37 0.61 -10.46
CA VAL A 388 22.28 0.97 -9.37
C VAL A 388 23.12 2.17 -9.82
N LEU A 389 22.84 3.35 -9.26
CA LEU A 389 23.61 4.57 -9.51
C LEU A 389 24.89 4.62 -8.66
N PRO A 390 25.98 5.24 -9.16
CA PRO A 390 26.12 5.86 -10.49
C PRO A 390 26.30 4.81 -11.60
N LEU A 391 25.60 5.01 -12.73
CA LEU A 391 25.80 4.19 -13.93
C LEU A 391 27.22 4.37 -14.44
N LYS A 392 27.93 3.25 -14.59
CA LYS A 392 29.24 3.23 -15.23
C LYS A 392 29.07 3.23 -16.75
N LYS A 393 29.98 3.91 -17.45
CA LYS A 393 29.97 3.99 -18.91
C LYS A 393 30.59 2.76 -19.55
N VAL A 394 30.10 2.39 -20.73
CA VAL A 394 30.76 1.42 -21.59
C VAL A 394 32.04 2.04 -22.13
N THR A 395 33.17 1.34 -21.98
CA THR A 395 34.46 1.86 -22.42
C THR A 395 34.59 1.76 -23.93
N ARG A 396 34.32 0.59 -24.51
CA ARG A 396 34.35 0.34 -25.97
C ARG A 396 33.70 -0.99 -26.34
N ILE A 397 33.39 -1.15 -27.63
CA ILE A 397 33.02 -2.44 -28.23
C ILE A 397 34.29 -3.32 -28.29
N ALA A 398 34.14 -4.62 -28.04
CA ALA A 398 35.26 -5.55 -27.99
C ALA A 398 35.75 -5.94 -29.39
N ASP A 399 37.06 -5.92 -29.58
CA ASP A 399 37.73 -6.23 -30.84
C ASP A 399 38.04 -7.73 -30.96
N THR A 400 38.46 -8.16 -32.15
CA THR A 400 38.94 -9.54 -32.40
C THR A 400 40.11 -9.94 -31.50
N LYS A 401 40.97 -8.98 -31.11
CA LYS A 401 42.06 -9.20 -30.16
C LYS A 401 41.55 -9.50 -28.74
N ASP A 402 40.50 -8.82 -28.29
CA ASP A 402 39.94 -9.05 -26.95
C ASP A 402 39.33 -10.44 -26.84
N LYS A 403 38.70 -10.92 -27.93
CA LYS A 403 38.17 -12.27 -28.01
C LYS A 403 39.27 -13.33 -27.90
N LEU A 404 40.40 -13.12 -28.57
CA LEU A 404 41.58 -14.00 -28.45
C LEU A 404 42.12 -13.99 -27.02
N SER A 405 42.24 -12.82 -26.38
CA SER A 405 42.67 -12.72 -24.97
C SER A 405 41.77 -13.51 -24.02
N VAL A 406 40.45 -13.51 -24.23
CA VAL A 406 39.51 -14.30 -23.43
C VAL A 406 39.69 -15.80 -23.65
N GLU A 407 39.95 -16.23 -24.89
CA GLU A 407 40.23 -17.64 -25.21
C GLU A 407 41.54 -18.11 -24.56
N GLU A 408 42.61 -17.30 -24.63
CA GLU A 408 43.87 -17.58 -23.95
C GLU A 408 43.73 -17.58 -22.42
N ASN A 409 42.95 -16.65 -21.86
CA ASN A 409 42.68 -16.64 -20.41
C ASN A 409 41.96 -17.93 -19.99
N LYS A 410 41.08 -18.45 -20.84
CA LYS A 410 40.34 -19.68 -20.58
C LYS A 410 41.23 -20.92 -20.67
N SER A 411 42.22 -20.97 -21.56
CA SER A 411 43.21 -22.05 -21.57
C SER A 411 44.13 -21.98 -20.35
N ALA A 412 44.65 -20.80 -20.03
CA ALA A 412 45.49 -20.59 -18.86
C ALA A 412 44.76 -20.91 -17.53
N SER A 413 43.45 -20.62 -17.45
CA SER A 413 42.63 -20.99 -16.28
C SER A 413 42.58 -22.50 -16.06
N LYS A 414 42.52 -23.30 -17.13
CA LYS A 414 42.52 -24.77 -17.03
C LYS A 414 43.86 -25.31 -16.55
N GLU A 415 44.96 -24.80 -17.11
CA GLU A 415 46.32 -25.15 -16.65
C GLU A 415 46.51 -24.78 -15.17
N ALA A 416 46.03 -23.60 -14.77
CA ALA A 416 46.08 -23.15 -13.38
C ALA A 416 45.23 -24.01 -12.43
N TYR A 417 44.08 -24.49 -12.89
CA TYR A 417 43.24 -25.42 -12.13
C TYR A 417 43.99 -26.74 -11.84
N GLU A 418 44.61 -27.34 -12.85
CA GLU A 418 45.35 -28.60 -12.71
C GLU A 418 46.54 -28.47 -11.75
N ILE A 419 47.34 -27.41 -11.90
CA ILE A 419 48.49 -27.12 -11.03
C ILE A 419 48.04 -26.90 -9.58
N CYS A 420 46.93 -26.19 -9.38
CA CYS A 420 46.42 -25.91 -8.04
C CYS A 420 45.90 -27.18 -7.36
N CYS A 421 45.20 -28.06 -8.07
CA CYS A 421 44.80 -29.36 -7.53
C CYS A 421 46.00 -30.19 -7.07
N GLN A 422 47.05 -30.31 -7.89
CA GLN A 422 48.27 -31.03 -7.50
C GLN A 422 48.93 -30.44 -6.24
N LYS A 423 48.88 -29.12 -6.09
CA LYS A 423 49.44 -28.42 -4.94
C LYS A 423 48.59 -28.58 -3.68
N ILE A 424 47.26 -28.59 -3.81
CA ILE A 424 46.34 -28.87 -2.70
C ILE A 424 46.61 -30.27 -2.15
N ASP A 425 46.82 -31.26 -3.03
CA ASP A 425 47.15 -32.63 -2.63
C ASP A 425 48.53 -32.71 -1.96
N GLN A 426 49.55 -31.98 -2.47
CA GLN A 426 50.90 -31.95 -1.87
C GLN A 426 50.93 -31.35 -0.46
N HIS A 427 50.09 -30.34 -0.21
CA HIS A 427 50.02 -29.64 1.08
C HIS A 427 48.99 -30.26 2.03
N GLU A 428 48.32 -31.36 1.63
CA GLU A 428 47.27 -32.07 2.40
C GLU A 428 46.22 -31.12 2.99
N LEU A 429 45.72 -30.19 2.18
CA LEU A 429 44.75 -29.18 2.63
C LEU A 429 43.32 -29.71 2.53
N ASP A 430 42.54 -29.55 3.61
CA ASP A 430 41.11 -29.88 3.67
C ASP A 430 40.24 -28.87 2.88
N MET A 431 40.44 -28.79 1.56
CA MET A 431 39.67 -27.95 0.65
C MET A 431 39.42 -28.63 -0.69
N LYS A 432 38.32 -28.24 -1.35
CA LYS A 432 37.98 -28.68 -2.70
C LYS A 432 37.97 -27.49 -3.67
N LEU A 433 38.81 -27.55 -4.70
CA LEU A 433 38.85 -26.53 -5.74
C LEU A 433 37.64 -26.68 -6.68
N VAL A 434 36.86 -25.61 -6.82
CA VAL A 434 35.65 -25.59 -7.64
C VAL A 434 35.91 -24.99 -9.01
N ASP A 435 36.56 -23.83 -9.07
CA ASP A 435 36.82 -23.13 -10.35
C ASP A 435 38.01 -22.16 -10.23
N VAL A 436 38.61 -21.80 -11.37
CA VAL A 436 39.69 -20.81 -11.47
C VAL A 436 39.39 -19.82 -12.57
N GLU A 437 39.42 -18.53 -12.24
CA GLU A 437 39.14 -17.45 -13.19
C GLU A 437 40.28 -16.44 -13.22
N TYR A 438 40.78 -16.13 -14.41
CA TYR A 438 41.62 -14.96 -14.64
C TYR A 438 40.76 -13.72 -14.85
N THR A 439 41.15 -12.60 -14.24
CA THR A 439 40.62 -11.28 -14.62
C THR A 439 40.98 -11.00 -16.08
N PHE A 440 40.16 -10.23 -16.80
CA PHE A 440 40.40 -9.88 -18.20
C PHE A 440 41.82 -9.32 -18.42
N ASP A 441 42.27 -8.41 -17.56
CA ASP A 441 43.60 -7.78 -17.61
C ASP A 441 44.77 -8.67 -17.15
N ARG A 442 44.52 -9.94 -16.79
CA ARG A 442 45.50 -10.87 -16.18
C ARG A 442 46.19 -10.36 -14.90
N ASN A 443 45.71 -9.28 -14.29
CA ASN A 443 46.31 -8.72 -13.07
C ASN A 443 46.10 -9.61 -11.84
N LYS A 444 45.02 -10.40 -11.82
CA LYS A 444 44.69 -11.30 -10.71
C LYS A 444 44.16 -12.64 -11.22
N VAL A 445 44.45 -13.69 -10.45
CA VAL A 445 43.88 -15.04 -10.63
C VAL A 445 43.07 -15.38 -9.38
N ILE A 446 41.80 -15.74 -9.59
CA ILE A 446 40.85 -16.03 -8.52
C ILE A 446 40.59 -17.53 -8.49
N PHE A 447 40.88 -18.16 -7.36
CA PHE A 447 40.66 -19.58 -7.11
C PHE A 447 39.46 -19.74 -6.18
N TYR A 448 38.38 -20.34 -6.68
CA TYR A 448 37.18 -20.60 -5.91
C TYR A 448 37.25 -21.99 -5.29
N PHE A 449 37.08 -22.08 -3.96
CA PHE A 449 37.14 -23.36 -3.25
C PHE A 449 36.03 -23.49 -2.21
N THR A 450 35.68 -24.72 -1.86
CA THR A 450 34.80 -25.06 -0.74
C THR A 450 35.57 -25.76 0.37
N ALA A 451 35.21 -25.48 1.61
CA ALA A 451 35.77 -26.11 2.81
C ALA A 451 34.76 -25.99 3.96
N ASP A 452 34.68 -27.01 4.82
CA ASP A 452 33.78 -27.04 5.97
C ASP A 452 34.28 -26.18 7.16
N GLY A 453 35.58 -25.87 7.17
CA GLY A 453 36.24 -25.11 8.21
C GLY A 453 37.19 -24.04 7.69
N ARG A 454 38.00 -23.47 8.60
CA ARG A 454 39.10 -22.57 8.23
C ARG A 454 40.27 -23.40 7.73
N VAL A 455 40.76 -23.09 6.54
CA VAL A 455 41.93 -23.74 5.94
C VAL A 455 43.10 -22.76 5.95
N ASP A 456 44.28 -23.20 6.41
CA ASP A 456 45.49 -22.37 6.35
C ASP A 456 46.19 -22.57 4.99
N PHE A 457 45.96 -21.65 4.07
CA PHE A 457 46.47 -21.71 2.70
C PHE A 457 47.74 -20.86 2.49
N ARG A 458 48.44 -20.46 3.56
CA ARG A 458 49.60 -19.55 3.45
C ARG A 458 50.72 -20.09 2.57
N ASP A 459 51.02 -21.38 2.67
CA ASP A 459 52.10 -21.99 1.88
C ASP A 459 51.65 -22.30 0.45
N LEU A 460 50.38 -22.68 0.25
CA LEU A 460 49.77 -22.79 -1.09
C LEU A 460 49.84 -21.46 -1.85
N VAL A 461 49.54 -20.33 -1.20
CA VAL A 461 49.62 -19.00 -1.85
C VAL A 461 51.05 -18.67 -2.28
N LYS A 462 52.06 -19.02 -1.49
CA LYS A 462 53.47 -18.79 -1.86
C LYS A 462 53.85 -19.59 -3.10
N ASP A 463 53.46 -20.86 -3.14
CA ASP A 463 53.72 -21.75 -4.27
C ASP A 463 53.03 -21.24 -5.54
N LEU A 464 51.73 -20.93 -5.46
CA LEU A 464 50.96 -20.40 -6.59
C LEU A 464 51.50 -19.05 -7.07
N ALA A 465 51.86 -18.15 -6.15
CA ALA A 465 52.47 -16.86 -6.49
C ALA A 465 53.82 -17.02 -7.20
N SER A 466 54.61 -18.03 -6.84
CA SER A 466 55.90 -18.31 -7.49
C SER A 466 55.72 -18.79 -8.95
N ILE A 467 54.67 -19.57 -9.21
CA ILE A 467 54.39 -20.16 -10.52
C ILE A 467 53.77 -19.12 -11.46
N PHE A 468 52.69 -18.47 -11.04
CA PHE A 468 51.89 -17.62 -11.93
C PHE A 468 52.38 -16.16 -11.98
N ARG A 469 53.31 -15.76 -11.09
CA ARG A 469 53.88 -14.40 -11.00
C ARG A 469 52.83 -13.27 -11.07
N THR A 470 51.64 -13.57 -10.57
CA THR A 470 50.44 -12.74 -10.63
C THR A 470 49.80 -12.74 -9.24
N ARG A 471 49.01 -11.72 -8.91
CA ARG A 471 48.33 -11.67 -7.62
C ARG A 471 47.29 -12.79 -7.53
N ILE A 472 47.45 -13.67 -6.54
CA ILE A 472 46.56 -14.79 -6.26
C ILE A 472 45.50 -14.38 -5.24
N GLU A 473 44.24 -14.67 -5.53
CA GLU A 473 43.11 -14.48 -4.62
C GLU A 473 42.39 -15.82 -4.42
N LEU A 474 42.38 -16.31 -3.18
CA LEU A 474 41.64 -17.51 -2.81
C LEU A 474 40.29 -17.10 -2.22
N ARG A 475 39.20 -17.58 -2.79
CA ARG A 475 37.85 -17.23 -2.38
C ARG A 475 37.06 -18.47 -1.96
N GLN A 476 36.73 -18.53 -0.68
CA GLN A 476 35.82 -19.54 -0.16
C GLN A 476 34.39 -19.24 -0.63
N ILE A 477 33.75 -20.22 -1.25
CA ILE A 477 32.36 -20.15 -1.68
C ILE A 477 31.51 -21.14 -0.88
N GLY A 478 30.20 -20.89 -0.78
CA GLY A 478 29.30 -21.80 -0.09
C GLY A 478 28.87 -22.98 -0.96
N VAL A 479 28.35 -24.04 -0.35
CA VAL A 479 27.79 -25.24 -1.04
C VAL A 479 26.75 -24.92 -2.12
N ARG A 480 26.02 -23.80 -1.98
CA ARG A 480 25.03 -23.35 -2.98
C ARG A 480 25.70 -22.71 -4.20
N ASP A 481 26.73 -21.92 -3.99
CA ASP A 481 27.50 -21.31 -5.08
C ASP A 481 28.30 -22.38 -5.84
N GLU A 482 28.79 -23.40 -5.14
CA GLU A 482 29.38 -24.60 -5.76
C GLU A 482 28.38 -25.28 -6.70
N ALA A 483 27.16 -25.56 -6.22
CA ALA A 483 26.11 -26.16 -7.05
C ALA A 483 25.71 -25.27 -8.24
N LYS A 484 25.77 -23.94 -8.09
CA LYS A 484 25.52 -22.98 -9.18
C LYS A 484 26.62 -23.03 -10.25
N MET A 485 27.88 -23.15 -9.84
CA MET A 485 29.02 -23.20 -10.78
C MET A 485 29.10 -24.53 -11.53
N LEU A 486 28.93 -25.65 -10.82
CA LEU A 486 28.93 -26.98 -11.43
C LEU A 486 27.66 -27.24 -12.27
N GLY A 487 26.54 -26.61 -11.90
CA GLY A 487 25.24 -26.92 -12.46
C GLY A 487 24.72 -28.28 -11.99
N GLY A 488 23.61 -28.72 -12.59
CA GLY A 488 22.99 -29.99 -12.24
C GLY A 488 21.50 -30.03 -12.58
N ILE A 489 20.86 -31.16 -12.26
CA ILE A 489 19.42 -31.37 -12.45
C ILE A 489 18.76 -31.41 -11.07
N GLY A 490 17.86 -30.47 -10.81
CA GLY A 490 17.11 -30.43 -9.56
C GLY A 490 16.16 -31.63 -9.41
N PRO A 491 15.58 -31.82 -8.21
CA PRO A 491 14.62 -32.90 -7.96
C PRO A 491 13.36 -32.81 -8.86
N CYS A 492 13.08 -31.64 -9.41
CA CYS A 492 12.02 -31.43 -10.41
C CYS A 492 12.36 -31.92 -11.83
N GLY A 493 13.54 -32.51 -12.05
CA GLY A 493 13.98 -32.99 -13.36
C GLY A 493 14.45 -31.90 -14.34
N ARG A 494 14.48 -30.63 -13.91
CA ARG A 494 14.97 -29.49 -14.70
C ARG A 494 16.38 -29.09 -14.28
N MET A 495 17.09 -28.36 -15.14
CA MET A 495 18.37 -27.74 -14.75
C MET A 495 18.18 -26.84 -13.52
N LEU A 496 19.20 -26.75 -12.68
CA LEU A 496 19.15 -25.93 -11.47
C LEU A 496 18.76 -24.47 -11.77
N CYS A 497 17.75 -23.97 -11.07
CA CYS A 497 17.27 -22.59 -11.21
C CYS A 497 18.36 -21.56 -10.88
N CYS A 498 19.26 -21.90 -9.95
CA CYS A 498 20.40 -21.07 -9.56
C CYS A 498 21.43 -20.86 -10.68
N SER A 499 21.59 -21.84 -11.57
CA SER A 499 22.52 -21.82 -12.69
C SER A 499 21.86 -21.44 -14.01
N THR A 500 20.60 -20.99 -13.99
CA THR A 500 19.85 -20.64 -15.22
C THR A 500 19.35 -19.20 -15.17
N PHE A 501 18.39 -18.88 -14.29
CA PHE A 501 17.72 -17.56 -14.32
C PHE A 501 17.74 -16.79 -12.99
N LEU A 502 17.68 -17.46 -11.84
CA LEU A 502 17.60 -16.77 -10.54
C LEU A 502 18.87 -15.95 -10.24
N GLY A 503 20.04 -16.54 -10.45
CA GLY A 503 21.33 -15.89 -10.21
C GLY A 503 21.64 -15.67 -8.72
N ASP A 504 20.89 -14.83 -8.04
CA ASP A 504 21.06 -14.53 -6.61
C ASP A 504 19.85 -15.00 -5.79
N PHE A 505 20.06 -15.19 -4.49
CA PHE A 505 19.07 -15.81 -3.60
C PHE A 505 18.87 -14.98 -2.35
N GLU A 506 17.61 -14.80 -2.00
CA GLU A 506 17.21 -14.34 -0.67
C GLU A 506 17.22 -15.50 0.33
N PRO A 507 17.31 -15.20 1.64
CA PRO A 507 17.21 -16.22 2.68
C PRO A 507 15.83 -16.91 2.64
N VAL A 508 15.85 -18.24 2.60
CA VAL A 508 14.64 -19.08 2.59
C VAL A 508 14.35 -19.56 4.00
N SER A 509 13.08 -19.50 4.41
CA SER A 509 12.63 -19.96 5.73
C SER A 509 11.77 -21.23 5.65
N ILE A 510 11.70 -21.99 6.75
CA ILE A 510 10.83 -23.17 6.86
C ILE A 510 9.34 -22.77 6.79
N LYS A 511 8.99 -21.54 7.17
CA LYS A 511 7.62 -21.03 7.09
C LYS A 511 7.10 -21.06 5.65
N MET A 512 7.92 -20.68 4.68
CA MET A 512 7.58 -20.69 3.24
C MET A 512 7.23 -22.11 2.74
N ALA A 513 7.93 -23.13 3.24
CA ALA A 513 7.57 -24.52 2.91
C ALA A 513 6.21 -24.93 3.50
N LYS A 514 5.86 -24.43 4.69
CA LYS A 514 4.54 -24.65 5.31
C LYS A 514 3.43 -23.93 4.56
N ASP A 515 3.68 -22.69 4.16
CA ASP A 515 2.70 -21.87 3.43
C ASP A 515 2.34 -22.50 2.07
N GLN A 516 3.27 -23.25 1.47
CA GLN A 516 3.07 -24.05 0.25
C GLN A 516 2.60 -25.49 0.51
N ASN A 517 2.20 -25.82 1.74
CA ASN A 517 1.74 -27.16 2.14
C ASN A 517 2.71 -28.31 1.83
N LEU A 518 4.02 -28.04 1.82
CA LEU A 518 5.02 -29.08 1.58
C LEU A 518 5.35 -29.85 2.86
N SER A 519 5.61 -31.15 2.70
CA SER A 519 6.09 -32.01 3.78
C SER A 519 7.43 -31.50 4.32
N LEU A 520 7.53 -31.28 5.62
CA LEU A 520 8.74 -30.78 6.31
C LEU A 520 9.91 -31.78 6.39
N ASN A 521 9.92 -32.82 5.55
CA ASN A 521 11.02 -33.76 5.50
C ASN A 521 12.20 -33.11 4.77
N PRO A 522 13.40 -33.02 5.38
CA PRO A 522 14.58 -32.39 4.77
C PRO A 522 14.88 -32.88 3.35
N SER A 523 14.63 -34.16 3.03
CA SER A 523 14.88 -34.69 1.68
C SER A 523 13.95 -34.12 0.60
N LYS A 524 12.78 -33.60 0.98
CA LYS A 524 11.78 -33.02 0.07
C LYS A 524 11.87 -31.50 -0.06
N ILE A 525 12.42 -30.83 0.96
CA ILE A 525 12.51 -29.36 1.00
C ILE A 525 13.92 -28.81 0.76
N SER A 526 14.94 -29.67 0.82
CA SER A 526 16.32 -29.30 0.52
C SER A 526 16.64 -29.53 -0.96
N GLY A 527 17.33 -28.58 -1.57
CA GLY A 527 17.88 -28.73 -2.91
C GLY A 527 19.17 -29.56 -2.91
N LEU A 528 19.72 -29.80 -4.09
CA LEU A 528 20.99 -30.53 -4.28
C LEU A 528 22.16 -29.97 -3.48
N CYS A 529 22.15 -28.66 -3.18
CA CYS A 529 23.17 -28.01 -2.35
C CYS A 529 23.04 -28.31 -0.84
N GLY A 530 22.11 -29.18 -0.43
CA GLY A 530 21.87 -29.52 0.98
C GLY A 530 21.16 -28.45 1.81
N ARG A 531 20.83 -27.29 1.22
CA ARG A 531 20.05 -26.21 1.85
C ARG A 531 18.63 -26.17 1.30
N LEU A 532 17.73 -25.47 2.01
CA LEU A 532 16.35 -25.24 1.56
C LEU A 532 16.26 -24.75 0.11
N MET A 533 15.27 -25.25 -0.65
CA MET A 533 15.09 -24.92 -2.06
C MET A 533 14.81 -23.41 -2.26
N CYS A 534 15.53 -22.79 -3.19
CA CYS A 534 15.31 -21.38 -3.54
C CYS A 534 13.98 -21.13 -4.26
N CYS A 535 13.38 -22.16 -4.86
CA CYS A 535 12.07 -22.08 -5.52
C CYS A 535 10.95 -21.74 -4.53
N LEU A 536 11.10 -22.14 -3.26
CA LEU A 536 10.14 -21.81 -2.21
C LEU A 536 9.96 -20.29 -2.10
N LYS A 537 11.06 -19.53 -2.02
CA LYS A 537 10.96 -18.07 -1.96
C LYS A 537 10.47 -17.48 -3.29
N TYR A 538 10.95 -18.00 -4.42
CA TYR A 538 10.53 -17.51 -5.74
C TYR A 538 9.01 -17.57 -5.94
N GLU A 539 8.36 -18.63 -5.44
CA GLU A 539 6.92 -18.82 -5.55
C GLU A 539 6.14 -18.15 -4.40
N ASN A 540 6.77 -17.91 -3.24
CA ASN A 540 6.07 -17.51 -2.02
C ASN A 540 5.22 -16.23 -2.17
N ASP A 541 5.70 -15.26 -2.95
CA ASP A 541 5.01 -13.97 -3.07
C ASP A 541 3.65 -14.14 -3.79
N GLU A 542 3.60 -14.98 -4.81
CA GLU A 542 2.35 -15.37 -5.49
C GLU A 542 1.42 -16.17 -4.57
N TYR A 543 1.97 -17.06 -3.74
CA TYR A 543 1.18 -17.81 -2.76
C TYR A 543 0.57 -16.90 -1.69
N GLU A 544 1.32 -15.90 -1.20
CA GLU A 544 0.82 -14.95 -0.20
C GLU A 544 -0.31 -14.08 -0.78
N GLU A 545 -0.16 -13.59 -2.00
CA GLU A 545 -1.19 -12.81 -2.68
C GLU A 545 -2.44 -13.65 -2.96
N ALA A 546 -2.28 -14.87 -3.50
CA ALA A 546 -3.39 -15.77 -3.78
C ALA A 546 -4.13 -16.17 -2.49
N LYS A 547 -3.43 -16.38 -1.37
CA LYS A 547 -4.05 -16.70 -0.08
C LYS A 547 -4.84 -15.53 0.53
N GLN A 548 -4.50 -14.28 0.20
CA GLN A 548 -5.30 -13.13 0.60
C GLN A 548 -6.62 -13.03 -0.19
N LEU A 549 -6.63 -13.55 -1.43
CA LEU A 549 -7.78 -13.48 -2.33
C LEU A 549 -8.69 -14.72 -2.25
N LEU A 550 -8.12 -15.89 -1.95
CA LEU A 550 -8.83 -17.16 -1.86
C LEU A 550 -9.33 -17.44 -0.43
N PRO A 551 -10.55 -17.98 -0.26
CA PRO A 551 -11.06 -18.43 1.03
C PRO A 551 -10.30 -19.66 1.54
N ASP A 552 -10.33 -19.89 2.85
CA ASP A 552 -9.61 -21.02 3.47
C ASP A 552 -10.33 -22.36 3.21
N ILE A 553 -9.55 -23.45 3.20
CA ILE A 553 -10.09 -24.82 3.06
C ILE A 553 -11.05 -25.09 4.22
N GLY A 554 -12.29 -25.48 3.89
CA GLY A 554 -13.35 -25.78 4.84
C GLY A 554 -14.35 -24.65 5.06
N GLU A 555 -14.11 -23.47 4.50
CA GLU A 555 -15.05 -22.35 4.53
C GLU A 555 -16.24 -22.60 3.58
N TYR A 556 -17.40 -22.02 3.90
CA TYR A 556 -18.58 -22.09 3.06
C TYR A 556 -18.64 -20.88 2.14
N VAL A 557 -18.70 -21.14 0.84
CA VAL A 557 -18.74 -20.13 -0.21
C VAL A 557 -20.03 -20.24 -1.01
N THR A 558 -20.55 -19.09 -1.44
CA THR A 558 -21.75 -19.03 -2.28
C THR A 558 -21.33 -19.14 -3.74
N THR A 559 -21.69 -20.25 -4.38
CA THR A 559 -21.49 -20.48 -5.82
C THR A 559 -22.79 -20.19 -6.59
N PRO A 560 -22.74 -20.03 -7.93
CA PRO A 560 -23.95 -19.93 -8.77
C PRO A 560 -24.95 -21.07 -8.58
N GLN A 561 -24.49 -22.24 -8.13
CA GLN A 561 -25.29 -23.46 -7.99
C GLN A 561 -25.71 -23.76 -6.54
N GLY A 562 -25.35 -22.87 -5.59
CA GLY A 562 -25.71 -22.98 -4.18
C GLY A 562 -24.54 -22.75 -3.22
N LYS A 563 -24.82 -22.86 -1.92
CA LYS A 563 -23.76 -22.82 -0.89
C LYS A 563 -23.01 -24.16 -0.89
N GLY A 564 -21.70 -24.10 -1.03
CA GLY A 564 -20.82 -25.26 -0.99
C GLY A 564 -19.64 -25.03 -0.07
N LYS A 565 -18.99 -26.13 0.33
CA LYS A 565 -17.82 -26.11 1.21
C LYS A 565 -16.55 -26.26 0.38
N VAL A 566 -15.55 -25.43 0.62
CA VAL A 566 -14.25 -25.57 -0.05
C VAL A 566 -13.54 -26.82 0.46
N VAL A 567 -13.25 -27.79 -0.43
CA VAL A 567 -12.57 -29.05 -0.10
C VAL A 567 -11.11 -29.04 -0.55
N GLY A 568 -10.80 -28.30 -1.61
CA GLY A 568 -9.44 -28.19 -2.15
C GLY A 568 -9.22 -26.85 -2.83
N LEU A 569 -7.97 -26.40 -2.83
CA LEU A 569 -7.53 -25.18 -3.49
C LEU A 569 -6.33 -25.50 -4.36
N ASN A 570 -6.41 -25.15 -5.64
CA ASN A 570 -5.24 -25.05 -6.49
C ASN A 570 -4.80 -23.58 -6.53
N ILE A 571 -3.81 -23.26 -5.70
CA ILE A 571 -3.35 -21.87 -5.48
C ILE A 571 -2.74 -21.30 -6.77
N LEU A 572 -1.99 -22.10 -7.53
CA LEU A 572 -1.30 -21.65 -8.75
C LEU A 572 -2.27 -21.33 -9.89
N GLU A 573 -3.31 -22.15 -10.06
CA GLU A 573 -4.34 -21.93 -11.09
C GLU A 573 -5.51 -21.07 -10.58
N ARG A 574 -5.50 -20.67 -9.31
CA ARG A 574 -6.58 -19.94 -8.63
C ARG A 574 -7.94 -20.63 -8.77
N LEU A 575 -7.93 -21.96 -8.74
CA LEU A 575 -9.12 -22.81 -8.80
C LEU A 575 -9.52 -23.29 -7.40
N MET A 576 -10.83 -23.32 -7.14
CA MET A 576 -11.40 -23.80 -5.90
C MET A 576 -12.27 -25.03 -6.18
N GLN A 577 -11.99 -26.13 -5.48
CA GLN A 577 -12.84 -27.30 -5.47
C GLN A 577 -13.87 -27.16 -4.35
N ILE A 578 -15.13 -27.01 -4.75
CA ILE A 578 -16.23 -26.76 -3.84
C ILE A 578 -17.17 -27.96 -3.87
N ASP A 579 -17.39 -28.58 -2.72
CA ASP A 579 -18.39 -29.61 -2.53
C ASP A 579 -19.74 -28.97 -2.27
N ILE A 580 -20.68 -29.16 -3.19
CA ILE A 580 -22.02 -28.59 -3.12
C ILE A 580 -23.00 -29.70 -2.69
N PRO A 581 -23.60 -29.62 -1.49
CA PRO A 581 -24.51 -30.64 -0.98
C PRO A 581 -25.74 -30.87 -1.86
N SER A 582 -26.16 -29.89 -2.68
CA SER A 582 -27.31 -30.02 -3.58
C SER A 582 -27.03 -30.85 -4.84
N ILE A 583 -25.77 -31.06 -5.22
CA ILE A 583 -25.37 -31.74 -6.45
C ILE A 583 -24.61 -33.05 -6.16
N GLU A 584 -24.27 -33.32 -4.90
CA GLU A 584 -23.47 -34.47 -4.45
C GLU A 584 -22.18 -34.65 -5.28
N ARG A 585 -21.60 -33.53 -5.76
CA ARG A 585 -20.37 -33.53 -6.54
C ARG A 585 -19.50 -32.34 -6.15
N VAL A 586 -18.19 -32.57 -6.23
CA VAL A 586 -17.17 -31.54 -6.16
C VAL A 586 -17.08 -30.86 -7.51
N VAL A 587 -17.28 -29.54 -7.55
CA VAL A 587 -17.21 -28.72 -8.76
C VAL A 587 -16.03 -27.77 -8.63
N GLU A 588 -15.27 -27.62 -9.70
CA GLU A 588 -14.17 -26.67 -9.80
C GLU A 588 -14.68 -25.31 -10.29
N TYR A 589 -14.36 -24.26 -9.54
CA TYR A 589 -14.68 -22.88 -9.91
C TYR A 589 -13.41 -22.05 -9.96
N SER A 590 -13.32 -21.17 -10.97
CA SER A 590 -12.29 -20.13 -10.99
C SER A 590 -12.69 -18.94 -10.12
N LEU A 591 -11.68 -18.17 -9.68
CA LEU A 591 -11.88 -16.96 -8.89
C LEU A 591 -12.73 -15.92 -9.66
N GLU A 592 -12.60 -15.85 -10.98
CA GLU A 592 -13.36 -14.95 -11.86
C GLU A 592 -14.85 -15.33 -11.94
N GLU A 593 -15.18 -16.62 -12.01
CA GLU A 593 -16.56 -17.12 -12.03
C GLU A 593 -17.30 -16.84 -10.71
N MET A 594 -16.59 -16.90 -9.57
CA MET A 594 -17.14 -16.52 -8.26
C MET A 594 -17.39 -15.01 -8.14
N GLN A 595 -16.54 -14.17 -8.76
CA GLN A 595 -16.75 -12.73 -8.79
C GLN A 595 -17.91 -12.34 -9.70
N GLY A 596 -18.09 -13.02 -10.84
CA GLY A 596 -19.24 -12.84 -11.72
C GLY A 596 -20.59 -13.20 -11.07
N ALA A 597 -20.62 -14.23 -10.23
CA ALA A 597 -21.83 -14.65 -9.50
C ALA A 597 -22.32 -13.63 -8.45
N LYS A 598 -21.39 -12.86 -7.85
CA LYS A 598 -21.74 -11.77 -6.93
C LYS A 598 -22.45 -10.61 -7.65
N ALA A 599 -22.21 -10.41 -8.95
CA ALA A 599 -22.90 -9.39 -9.73
C ALA A 599 -24.34 -9.80 -10.11
N SER A 600 -24.60 -11.09 -10.32
CA SER A 600 -25.93 -11.59 -10.74
C SER A 600 -26.91 -11.85 -9.59
N SER A 601 -26.43 -12.00 -8.36
CA SER A 601 -27.27 -12.31 -7.18
C SER A 601 -27.95 -11.09 -6.53
N VAL A 602 -27.67 -9.87 -7.00
CA VAL A 602 -28.28 -8.63 -6.44
C VAL A 602 -29.63 -8.30 -7.10
N GLN A 603 -30.04 -8.96 -8.18
CA GLN A 603 -31.29 -8.64 -8.90
C GLN A 603 -32.48 -9.59 -8.67
N ALA A 604 -32.41 -10.51 -7.70
CA ALA A 604 -33.53 -11.43 -7.46
C ALA A 604 -33.76 -11.71 -5.97
N THR A 605 -34.31 -10.74 -5.24
CA THR A 605 -35.30 -10.98 -4.17
C THR A 605 -35.96 -9.65 -3.77
N GLU A 606 -37.27 -9.59 -4.02
CA GLU A 606 -38.37 -8.73 -3.51
C GLU A 606 -38.11 -7.28 -3.07
#